data_AF-A0AAD9HJU3-F1
#
_entry.id   AF-A0AAD9HJU3-F1
#
_cell.length_a   1.000
_cell.length_b   1.000
_cell.length_c   1.000
_cell.angle_alpha   90.00
_cell.angle_beta   90.00
_cell.angle_gamma   90.00
#
_symmetry.space_group_name_H-M   'P 1'
#
loop_
_entity.id
_entity.type
_entity.pdbx_description
1 polymer ?
#
loop_
_entity_poly.entity_id
_entity_poly.type
_entity_poly.pdbx_seq_one_letter_code
_entity_poly.pdbx_strand_id
1 'polypeptide(L)'
;MEHPLPNTHQFTTTESTDQLQKIGAGHCGSVWAATSTSSSLVIKREDGGEGRSITHEYDMHRHVIQRLQSPRVATAITRTRISVPRCEGFLACDDETTWSQILPRLPQNYTSCNALISEKIPSMPRQVRKLLSERLNMGGNPDEIADDSSNTHCLVRPYLGRRKHRRTGAGESNRRRLGFYSLRNLPLHADQMESLDLDLQSYALAMADTLAFLHWSARVDANDVEFVLAQGRPHATLDAQATSSGSADFRSGALGSHSMWILDFDCCRRMSMDEAGVKQACKSFWRNDPYYPRPGSDNKNDQRLWDVFQGRFLETSGRLLEGEREAVRQLPQRLIELIGQTRGMFSKGTDIW
;
A
#
# COMPACT_ATOMS: atom_id res chain seq x y z
N MET A 1 16.41 -23.02 6.08
CA MET A 1 17.03 -21.69 5.96
C MET A 1 16.74 -20.99 7.26
N GLU A 2 17.77 -20.63 8.04
CA GLU A 2 17.58 -19.82 9.24
C GLU A 2 16.99 -18.47 8.84
N HIS A 3 15.91 -18.07 9.49
CA HIS A 3 15.34 -16.75 9.31
C HIS A 3 16.24 -15.73 10.05
N PRO A 4 16.50 -14.55 9.47
CA PRO A 4 17.20 -13.51 10.22
C PRO A 4 16.42 -13.18 11.49
N LEU A 5 17.15 -12.98 12.60
CA LEU A 5 16.56 -12.63 13.88
C LEU A 5 15.70 -11.37 13.73
N PRO A 6 14.47 -11.35 14.27
CA PRO A 6 13.60 -10.21 14.14
C PRO A 6 14.17 -8.99 14.88
N ASN A 7 14.17 -7.85 14.20
CA ASN A 7 14.66 -6.60 14.76
C ASN A 7 13.63 -5.97 15.73
N THR A 8 13.59 -6.42 16.98
CA THR A 8 12.54 -6.06 17.93
C THR A 8 12.89 -4.95 18.91
N HIS A 9 14.10 -4.37 18.84
CA HIS A 9 14.64 -3.46 19.88
C HIS A 9 13.69 -2.32 20.27
N GLN A 10 12.96 -1.73 19.31
CA GLN A 10 12.03 -0.61 19.59
C GLN A 10 10.81 -0.99 20.42
N PHE A 11 10.51 -2.29 20.57
CA PHE A 11 9.31 -2.80 21.22
C PHE A 11 9.56 -3.42 22.59
N THR A 12 10.81 -3.54 23.03
CA THR A 12 11.14 -4.21 24.30
C THR A 12 11.18 -3.21 25.46
N THR A 13 10.99 -3.72 26.68
CA THR A 13 11.15 -2.95 27.93
C THR A 13 12.56 -2.43 28.16
N THR A 14 13.57 -3.02 27.50
CA THR A 14 14.97 -2.57 27.57
C THR A 14 15.16 -1.20 26.93
N GLU A 15 14.44 -0.92 25.85
CA GLU A 15 14.51 0.37 25.15
C GLU A 15 13.66 1.46 25.83
N SER A 16 12.45 1.11 26.28
CA SER A 16 11.53 2.05 26.92
C SER A 16 10.47 1.30 27.71
N THR A 17 9.97 1.91 28.79
CA THR A 17 8.81 1.41 29.55
C THR A 17 7.49 1.99 29.09
N ASP A 18 7.50 2.94 28.14
CA ASP A 18 6.28 3.53 27.60
C ASP A 18 5.46 2.50 26.83
N GLN A 19 4.14 2.61 26.97
CA GLN A 19 3.20 1.79 26.22
C GLN A 19 3.35 2.01 24.71
N LEU A 20 3.27 0.93 23.94
CA LEU A 20 3.20 0.97 22.50
C LEU A 20 1.88 1.62 22.07
N GLN A 21 1.93 2.35 20.97
CA GLN A 21 0.75 2.98 20.39
C GLN A 21 0.16 2.09 19.30
N LYS A 22 -1.15 1.83 19.37
CA LYS A 22 -1.89 1.18 18.27
C LYS A 22 -2.02 2.17 17.12
N ILE A 23 -1.41 1.86 15.98
CA ILE A 23 -1.40 2.73 14.80
C ILE A 23 -2.32 2.22 13.68
N GLY A 24 -2.71 0.95 13.71
CA GLY A 24 -3.60 0.35 12.72
C GLY A 24 -4.28 -0.92 13.21
N ALA A 25 -5.30 -1.36 12.48
CA ALA A 25 -5.91 -2.67 12.63
C ALA A 25 -6.62 -3.06 11.32
N GLY A 26 -6.63 -4.36 11.02
CA GLY A 26 -7.28 -4.96 9.87
C GLY A 26 -7.64 -6.42 10.13
N HIS A 27 -7.84 -7.19 9.07
CA HIS A 27 -8.25 -8.59 9.19
C HIS A 27 -7.16 -9.49 9.79
N CYS A 28 -5.87 -9.26 9.48
CA CYS A 28 -4.76 -9.97 10.13
C CYS A 28 -4.67 -9.71 11.63
N GLY A 29 -5.06 -8.50 12.07
CA GLY A 29 -4.92 -8.06 13.44
C GLY A 29 -4.46 -6.61 13.56
N SER A 30 -3.75 -6.32 14.63
CA SER A 30 -3.38 -4.99 15.10
C SER A 30 -1.94 -4.61 14.74
N VAL A 31 -1.70 -3.32 14.50
CA VAL A 31 -0.38 -2.76 14.19
C VAL A 31 0.01 -1.78 15.27
N TRP A 32 1.23 -1.93 15.81
CA TRP A 32 1.76 -1.12 16.89
C TRP A 32 3.12 -0.52 16.54
N ALA A 33 3.41 0.64 17.13
CA ALA A 33 4.71 1.30 17.05
C ALA A 33 5.07 1.91 18.41
N ALA A 34 6.36 2.21 18.60
CA ALA A 34 6.78 3.03 19.73
C ALA A 34 6.25 4.46 19.57
N THR A 35 5.98 5.12 20.70
CA THR A 35 5.48 6.51 20.77
C THR A 35 6.51 7.54 20.30
N SER A 36 7.80 7.17 20.31
CA SER A 36 8.88 8.05 19.86
C SER A 36 8.69 8.51 18.41
N THR A 37 8.93 9.79 18.17
CA THR A 37 8.96 10.38 16.81
C THR A 37 10.08 9.81 15.95
N SER A 38 11.10 9.18 16.54
CA SER A 38 12.17 8.47 15.82
C SER A 38 11.83 7.00 15.55
N SER A 39 10.66 6.50 15.97
CA SER A 39 10.26 5.11 15.73
C SER A 39 10.17 4.85 14.22
N SER A 40 10.95 3.86 13.79
CA SER A 40 11.11 3.45 12.39
C SER A 40 10.60 2.04 12.12
N LEU A 41 10.10 1.34 13.15
CA LEU A 41 9.61 -0.03 13.06
C LEU A 41 8.14 -0.11 13.47
N VAL A 42 7.44 -1.11 12.93
CA VAL A 42 6.11 -1.55 13.37
C VAL A 42 6.10 -3.04 13.68
N ILE A 43 5.23 -3.43 14.60
CA ILE A 43 4.86 -4.83 14.86
C ILE A 43 3.41 -5.03 14.42
N LYS A 44 3.20 -5.84 13.37
CA LYS A 44 1.88 -6.27 12.89
C LYS A 44 1.60 -7.65 13.46
N ARG A 45 0.55 -7.77 14.26
CA ARG A 45 0.23 -8.95 15.06
C ARG A 45 -0.86 -9.78 14.41
N GLU A 46 -0.75 -11.10 14.55
CA GLU A 46 -1.75 -12.09 14.13
C GLU A 46 -2.81 -12.28 15.24
N ASP A 47 -3.47 -11.19 15.61
CA ASP A 47 -4.52 -11.14 16.65
C ASP A 47 -5.88 -10.69 16.06
N GLY A 48 -6.07 -10.91 14.76
CA GLY A 48 -7.30 -10.65 14.00
C GLY A 48 -8.16 -11.90 13.79
N GLY A 49 -8.81 -11.98 12.62
CA GLY A 49 -9.73 -13.08 12.28
C GLY A 49 -9.03 -14.29 11.67
N GLU A 50 -9.63 -15.48 11.80
CA GLU A 50 -9.09 -16.81 11.40
C GLU A 50 -8.79 -17.00 9.90
N GLY A 51 -9.04 -15.98 9.05
CA GLY A 51 -8.92 -16.07 7.59
C GLY A 51 -7.67 -15.43 6.98
N ARG A 52 -6.77 -14.86 7.79
CA ARG A 52 -5.52 -14.23 7.32
C ARG A 52 -4.33 -14.78 8.09
N SER A 53 -3.15 -14.79 7.46
CA SER A 53 -1.93 -15.28 8.09
C SER A 53 -0.76 -14.30 7.97
N ILE A 54 -0.18 -13.93 9.10
CA ILE A 54 1.02 -13.10 9.18
C ILE A 54 2.25 -13.86 8.66
N THR A 55 2.32 -15.17 8.87
CA THR A 55 3.38 -16.02 8.30
C THR A 55 3.35 -15.96 6.77
N HIS A 56 2.15 -16.08 6.18
CA HIS A 56 1.99 -15.95 4.72
C HIS A 56 2.37 -14.55 4.22
N GLU A 57 1.95 -13.49 4.91
CA GLU A 57 2.34 -12.12 4.57
C GLU A 57 3.86 -11.93 4.62
N TYR A 58 4.52 -12.43 5.67
CA TYR A 58 5.97 -12.38 5.82
C TYR A 58 6.69 -13.05 4.64
N ASP A 59 6.24 -14.25 4.24
CA ASP A 59 6.83 -14.98 3.12
C ASP A 59 6.61 -14.26 1.78
N MET A 60 5.41 -13.72 1.54
CA MET A 60 5.13 -12.93 0.33
C MET A 60 5.94 -11.64 0.30
N HIS A 61 6.02 -10.92 1.42
CA HIS A 61 6.76 -9.65 1.54
C HIS A 61 8.25 -9.86 1.25
N ARG A 62 8.87 -10.89 1.85
CA ARG A 62 10.28 -11.23 1.57
C ARG A 62 10.50 -11.61 0.12
N HIS A 63 9.61 -12.41 -0.46
CA HIS A 63 9.69 -12.78 -1.87
C HIS A 63 9.61 -11.55 -2.78
N VAL A 64 8.70 -10.62 -2.51
CA VAL A 64 8.58 -9.35 -3.27
C VAL A 64 9.88 -8.55 -3.18
N ILE A 65 10.42 -8.34 -1.97
CA ILE A 65 11.70 -7.62 -1.79
C ILE A 65 12.84 -8.32 -2.56
N GLN A 66 12.96 -9.63 -2.43
CA GLN A 66 14.01 -10.41 -3.11
C GLN A 66 13.92 -10.26 -4.64
N ARG A 67 12.71 -10.25 -5.21
CA ARG A 67 12.53 -10.10 -6.66
C ARG A 67 12.78 -8.69 -7.15
N LEU A 68 12.54 -7.69 -6.30
CA LEU A 68 12.81 -6.29 -6.63
C LEU A 68 14.32 -6.03 -6.81
N GLN A 69 15.18 -6.84 -6.17
CA GLN A 69 16.64 -6.79 -6.30
C GLN A 69 17.19 -7.40 -7.61
N SER A 70 16.32 -7.98 -8.46
CA SER A 70 16.75 -8.56 -9.74
C SER A 70 17.32 -7.49 -10.68
N PRO A 71 18.50 -7.70 -11.29
CA PRO A 71 19.07 -6.77 -12.29
C PRO A 71 18.11 -6.47 -13.43
N ARG A 72 17.29 -7.46 -13.81
CA ARG A 72 16.28 -7.32 -14.85
C ARG A 72 15.24 -6.25 -14.51
N VAL A 73 14.82 -6.21 -13.24
CA VAL A 73 13.85 -5.23 -12.75
C VAL A 73 14.47 -3.84 -12.73
N ALA A 74 15.72 -3.72 -12.28
CA ALA A 74 16.45 -2.45 -12.28
C ALA A 74 16.61 -1.85 -13.68
N THR A 75 16.84 -2.67 -14.71
CA THR A 75 16.94 -2.21 -16.10
C THR A 75 15.58 -1.86 -16.71
N ALA A 76 14.55 -2.68 -16.47
CA ALA A 76 13.23 -2.46 -17.05
C ALA A 76 12.51 -1.24 -16.46
N ILE A 77 12.68 -1.01 -15.16
CA ILE A 77 12.03 0.05 -14.38
C ILE A 77 13.08 1.10 -14.02
N THR A 78 13.42 1.95 -15.00
CA THR A 78 14.52 2.93 -14.92
C THR A 78 14.31 4.04 -13.87
N ARG A 79 13.08 4.22 -13.40
CA ARG A 79 12.72 5.15 -12.32
C ARG A 79 11.65 4.51 -11.45
N THR A 80 12.01 3.50 -10.67
CA THR A 80 11.06 2.95 -9.71
C THR A 80 10.69 4.05 -8.72
N ARG A 81 9.40 4.36 -8.66
CA ARG A 81 8.80 5.42 -7.82
C ARG A 81 7.99 4.84 -6.66
N ILE A 82 8.18 3.56 -6.36
CA ILE A 82 7.44 2.85 -5.32
C ILE A 82 8.40 2.33 -4.27
N SER A 83 8.07 2.60 -3.01
CA SER A 83 8.77 2.08 -1.85
C SER A 83 8.05 0.86 -1.28
N VAL A 84 8.81 -0.18 -0.93
CA VAL A 84 8.32 -1.32 -0.16
C VAL A 84 8.94 -1.20 1.22
N PRO A 85 8.16 -1.28 2.32
CA PRO A 85 8.73 -1.33 3.67
C PRO A 85 9.77 -2.44 3.77
N ARG A 86 10.88 -2.22 4.48
CA ARG A 86 11.81 -3.31 4.81
C ARG A 86 11.09 -4.39 5.62
N CYS A 87 11.43 -5.64 5.34
CA CYS A 87 10.99 -6.79 6.13
C CYS A 87 12.09 -7.09 7.16
N GLU A 88 11.82 -6.75 8.41
CA GLU A 88 12.80 -6.70 9.51
C GLU A 88 12.75 -7.95 10.40
N GLY A 89 11.78 -8.83 10.15
CA GLY A 89 11.77 -10.21 10.63
C GLY A 89 10.40 -10.73 11.03
N PHE A 90 10.39 -11.97 11.50
CA PHE A 90 9.20 -12.68 11.97
C PHE A 90 9.40 -13.08 13.43
N LEU A 91 8.42 -12.76 14.27
CA LEU A 91 8.39 -13.10 15.69
C LEU A 91 7.32 -14.17 15.90
N ALA A 92 7.75 -15.37 16.30
CA ALA A 92 6.85 -16.50 16.54
C ALA A 92 6.10 -16.35 17.87
N CYS A 93 4.92 -16.97 17.99
CA CYS A 93 4.11 -16.90 19.21
C CYS A 93 4.74 -17.57 20.44
N ASP A 94 5.68 -18.49 20.22
CA ASP A 94 6.38 -19.29 21.22
C ASP A 94 7.77 -18.73 21.58
N ASP A 95 8.18 -17.59 21.02
CA ASP A 95 9.37 -16.85 21.47
C ASP A 95 9.10 -16.12 22.80
N GLU A 96 9.02 -16.91 23.87
CA GLU A 96 8.74 -16.42 25.23
C GLU A 96 9.75 -15.38 25.69
N THR A 97 11.02 -15.52 25.28
CA THR A 97 12.10 -14.61 25.68
C THR A 97 11.83 -13.21 25.14
N THR A 98 11.53 -13.08 23.85
CA THR A 98 11.24 -11.78 23.24
C THR A 98 9.87 -11.24 23.67
N TRP A 99 8.83 -12.09 23.70
CA TRP A 99 7.49 -11.66 24.10
C TRP A 99 7.41 -11.19 25.54
N SER A 100 8.16 -11.79 26.48
CA SER A 100 8.22 -11.33 27.88
C SER A 100 8.66 -9.87 28.02
N GLN A 101 9.43 -9.36 27.05
CA GLN A 101 9.88 -7.97 27.02
C GLN A 101 8.95 -7.04 26.24
N ILE A 102 8.08 -7.56 25.37
CA ILE A 102 7.15 -6.76 24.56
C ILE A 102 5.78 -6.64 25.24
N LEU A 103 5.26 -7.74 25.80
CA LEU A 103 3.93 -7.79 26.40
C LEU A 103 3.69 -6.73 27.49
N PRO A 104 4.65 -6.39 28.38
CA PRO A 104 4.46 -5.33 29.36
C PRO A 104 4.21 -3.94 28.76
N ARG A 105 4.59 -3.72 27.50
CA ARG A 105 4.38 -2.47 26.77
C ARG A 105 3.10 -2.47 25.93
N LEU A 106 2.35 -3.56 25.90
CA LEU A 106 1.02 -3.63 25.28
C LEU A 106 -0.06 -3.48 26.36
N PRO A 107 -1.30 -3.08 25.99
CA PRO A 107 -2.38 -3.05 26.95
C PRO A 107 -2.64 -4.40 27.62
N GLN A 108 -3.28 -4.34 28.78
CA GLN A 108 -3.68 -5.53 29.51
C GLN A 108 -4.57 -6.43 28.63
N ASN A 109 -4.36 -7.76 28.71
CA ASN A 109 -5.03 -8.84 27.97
C ASN A 109 -4.46 -9.22 26.60
N TYR A 110 -3.41 -8.55 26.12
CA TYR A 110 -2.69 -9.04 24.95
C TYR A 110 -1.79 -10.24 25.31
N THR A 111 -1.78 -11.27 24.47
CA THR A 111 -0.94 -12.46 24.60
C THR A 111 0.10 -12.55 23.48
N SER A 112 1.08 -13.44 23.58
CA SER A 112 1.96 -13.72 22.44
C SER A 112 1.16 -14.25 21.25
N CYS A 113 1.62 -13.94 20.05
CA CYS A 113 1.04 -14.36 18.77
C CYS A 113 2.16 -14.36 17.71
N ASN A 114 1.90 -14.81 16.49
CA ASN A 114 2.85 -14.52 15.42
C ASN A 114 2.80 -13.03 15.09
N ALA A 115 3.94 -12.46 14.72
CA ALA A 115 4.03 -11.06 14.34
C ALA A 115 5.07 -10.80 13.25
N LEU A 116 4.74 -9.89 12.34
CA LEU A 116 5.65 -9.34 11.34
C LEU A 116 6.27 -8.06 11.88
N ILE A 117 7.60 -8.00 11.85
CA ILE A 117 8.36 -6.77 12.10
C ILE A 117 8.73 -6.18 10.75
N SER A 118 8.36 -4.92 10.54
CA SER A 118 8.67 -4.22 9.29
C SER A 118 8.97 -2.75 9.54
N GLU A 119 9.54 -2.11 8.53
CA GLU A 119 9.70 -0.67 8.52
C GLU A 119 8.34 0.03 8.64
N LYS A 120 8.30 1.04 9.52
CA LYS A 120 7.18 1.97 9.61
C LYS A 120 7.18 2.92 8.42
N ILE A 121 6.08 2.94 7.66
CA ILE A 121 5.87 3.93 6.62
C ILE A 121 5.77 5.33 7.26
N PRO A 122 6.62 6.30 6.86
CA PRO A 122 6.58 7.65 7.42
C PRO A 122 5.26 8.37 7.12
N SER A 123 4.54 8.77 8.17
CA SER A 123 3.21 9.39 8.05
C SER A 123 3.26 10.80 7.47
N MET A 124 2.17 11.29 6.89
CA MET A 124 2.11 12.66 6.36
C MET A 124 2.31 13.71 7.47
N PRO A 125 3.05 14.81 7.20
CA PRO A 125 3.36 15.83 8.19
C PRO A 125 2.11 16.63 8.58
N ARG A 126 2.16 17.28 9.75
CA ARG A 126 1.04 18.08 10.31
C ARG A 126 0.43 19.04 9.30
N GLN A 127 1.27 19.76 8.55
CA GLN A 127 0.82 20.73 7.55
C GLN A 127 -0.04 20.07 6.44
N VAL A 128 0.32 18.85 6.02
CA VAL A 128 -0.45 18.10 5.01
C VAL A 128 -1.75 17.60 5.61
N ARG A 129 -1.75 17.14 6.86
CA ARG A 129 -2.98 16.74 7.56
C ARG A 129 -3.98 17.90 7.69
N LYS A 130 -3.50 19.08 8.06
CA LYS A 130 -4.29 20.33 8.11
C LYS A 130 -4.83 20.71 6.73
N LEU A 131 -3.99 20.70 5.71
CA LEU A 131 -4.41 21.03 4.34
C LEU A 131 -5.47 20.04 3.85
N LEU A 132 -5.31 18.74 4.11
CA LEU A 132 -6.27 17.73 3.71
C LEU A 132 -7.61 17.88 4.46
N SER A 133 -7.59 18.21 5.75
CA SER A 133 -8.83 18.43 6.51
C SER A 133 -9.59 19.66 6.00
N GLU A 134 -8.89 20.74 5.64
CA GLU A 134 -9.44 21.93 4.98
C GLU A 134 -10.02 21.60 3.61
N ARG A 135 -9.22 21.04 2.71
CA ARG A 135 -9.58 20.85 1.31
C ARG A 135 -10.66 19.79 1.09
N LEU A 136 -10.73 18.80 1.97
CA LEU A 136 -11.71 17.72 1.89
C LEU A 136 -12.98 18.03 2.70
N ASN A 137 -13.06 19.20 3.34
CA ASN A 137 -14.18 19.64 4.16
C ASN A 137 -14.60 18.59 5.19
N MET A 138 -13.64 18.08 5.98
CA MET A 138 -13.91 17.05 6.99
C MET A 138 -14.77 17.54 8.16
N GLY A 139 -15.10 18.85 8.20
CA GLY A 139 -15.80 19.45 9.31
C GLY A 139 -14.91 19.56 10.55
N GLY A 140 -15.25 20.45 11.48
CA GLY A 140 -14.37 20.76 12.61
C GLY A 140 -13.22 21.70 12.25
N ASN A 141 -12.41 22.06 13.25
CA ASN A 141 -11.27 22.93 13.07
C ASN A 141 -10.10 22.14 12.45
N PRO A 142 -9.51 22.59 11.33
CA PRO A 142 -8.38 21.92 10.70
C PRO A 142 -7.15 21.71 11.58
N ASP A 143 -6.84 22.67 12.46
CA ASP A 143 -5.72 22.55 13.39
C ASP A 143 -6.00 21.45 14.43
N GLU A 144 -7.21 21.41 15.00
CA GLU A 144 -7.61 20.36 15.94
C GLU A 144 -7.50 18.96 15.30
N ILE A 145 -7.97 18.81 14.05
CA ILE A 145 -7.85 17.53 13.32
C ILE A 145 -6.39 17.16 13.07
N ALA A 146 -5.55 18.12 12.71
CA ALA A 146 -4.15 17.88 12.41
C ALA A 146 -3.32 17.52 13.66
N ASP A 147 -3.73 18.04 14.83
CA ASP A 147 -3.10 17.84 16.13
C ASP A 147 -3.64 16.64 16.92
N ASP A 148 -4.79 16.09 16.52
CA ASP A 148 -5.33 14.88 17.11
C ASP A 148 -4.34 13.70 16.97
N SER A 149 -4.02 13.08 18.11
CA SER A 149 -3.10 11.94 18.19
C SER A 149 -3.57 10.71 17.41
N SER A 150 -4.87 10.59 17.17
CA SER A 150 -5.45 9.56 16.31
C SER A 150 -5.13 9.79 14.83
N ASN A 151 -4.76 11.00 14.42
CA ASN A 151 -4.45 11.35 13.04
C ASN A 151 -2.96 11.43 12.72
N THR A 152 -2.08 11.25 13.71
CA THR A 152 -0.62 11.35 13.53
C THR A 152 -0.06 10.34 12.54
N HIS A 153 -0.65 9.14 12.48
CA HIS A 153 -0.26 8.06 11.57
C HIS A 153 -0.96 8.13 10.20
N CYS A 154 -1.06 9.34 9.64
CA CYS A 154 -1.79 9.60 8.40
C CYS A 154 -1.14 8.96 7.16
N LEU A 155 -1.88 8.09 6.47
CA LEU A 155 -1.55 7.52 5.16
C LEU A 155 -2.67 7.84 4.17
N VAL A 156 -2.31 8.35 2.99
CA VAL A 156 -3.28 8.74 1.96
C VAL A 156 -3.41 7.62 0.93
N ARG A 157 -4.62 7.15 0.63
CA ARG A 157 -4.90 6.08 -0.33
C ARG A 157 -5.34 6.69 -1.67
N PRO A 158 -4.46 6.75 -2.70
CA PRO A 158 -4.79 7.36 -3.98
C PRO A 158 -5.67 6.43 -4.81
N TYR A 159 -6.96 6.74 -4.95
CA TYR A 159 -7.91 5.97 -5.76
C TYR A 159 -8.08 6.60 -7.14
N LEU A 160 -7.34 6.12 -8.13
CA LEU A 160 -7.44 6.60 -9.52
C LEU A 160 -8.59 5.92 -10.28
N GLY A 161 -9.09 4.78 -9.78
CA GLY A 161 -10.20 4.03 -10.38
C GLY A 161 -11.58 4.45 -9.89
N ARG A 162 -11.68 5.49 -9.05
CA ARG A 162 -12.94 5.95 -8.49
C ARG A 162 -12.94 7.46 -8.29
N ARG A 163 -14.07 8.09 -8.65
CA ARG A 163 -14.40 9.48 -8.32
C ARG A 163 -15.40 9.54 -7.17
N LYS A 164 -15.26 10.52 -6.28
CA LYS A 164 -16.23 10.78 -5.22
C LYS A 164 -17.30 11.71 -5.77
N HIS A 165 -18.28 11.17 -6.49
CA HIS A 165 -19.37 11.94 -7.09
C HIS A 165 -19.91 12.99 -6.12
N ARG A 166 -19.65 14.29 -6.37
CA ARG A 166 -20.32 15.37 -5.65
C ARG A 166 -21.80 15.25 -6.02
N ARG A 167 -22.66 14.91 -5.07
CA ARG A 167 -24.11 15.08 -5.25
C ARG A 167 -24.37 16.58 -5.40
N THR A 168 -24.34 17.08 -6.62
CA THR A 168 -24.90 18.38 -6.99
C THR A 168 -26.42 18.25 -6.86
N GLY A 169 -26.99 18.67 -5.72
CA GLY A 169 -28.45 18.75 -5.58
C GLY A 169 -29.02 18.44 -4.19
N ALA A 170 -28.22 17.99 -3.21
CA ALA A 170 -28.71 17.94 -1.83
C ALA A 170 -28.41 19.29 -1.18
N GLY A 171 -29.47 20.03 -0.83
CA GLY A 171 -29.38 21.35 -0.21
C GLY A 171 -28.45 21.40 1.01
N GLU A 172 -28.09 22.63 1.38
CA GLU A 172 -27.19 23.01 2.48
C GLU A 172 -27.52 22.41 3.87
N SER A 173 -28.62 21.65 3.97
CA SER A 173 -29.13 20.97 5.17
C SER A 173 -28.49 19.61 5.49
N ASN A 174 -27.61 19.05 4.65
CA ASN A 174 -26.89 17.80 4.96
C ASN A 174 -25.47 18.01 5.51
N ARG A 175 -25.20 19.21 6.06
CA ARG A 175 -24.06 19.43 6.95
C ARG A 175 -24.25 18.54 8.19
N ARG A 176 -23.34 17.58 8.35
CA ARG A 176 -23.13 16.67 9.50
C ARG A 176 -23.88 15.33 9.42
N ARG A 177 -23.21 14.35 8.82
CA ARG A 177 -22.93 13.14 9.60
C ARG A 177 -21.54 13.34 10.18
N LEU A 178 -21.49 13.51 11.50
CA LEU A 178 -20.28 13.45 12.32
C LEU A 178 -19.68 12.04 12.15
N GLY A 179 -19.01 11.80 11.03
CA GLY A 179 -18.13 10.65 10.87
C GLY A 179 -16.80 11.04 11.48
N PHE A 180 -16.31 10.28 12.44
CA PHE A 180 -14.93 10.40 12.88
C PHE A 180 -14.02 10.22 11.66
N TYR A 181 -13.48 11.31 11.11
CA TYR A 181 -12.56 11.25 9.98
C TYR A 181 -11.21 10.82 10.51
N SER A 182 -10.88 9.55 10.34
CA SER A 182 -9.54 9.05 10.60
C SER A 182 -8.66 9.32 9.39
N LEU A 183 -7.56 10.06 9.60
CA LEU A 183 -6.54 10.29 8.58
C LEU A 183 -5.61 9.08 8.38
N ARG A 184 -5.70 8.05 9.22
CA ARG A 184 -4.81 6.86 9.16
C ARG A 184 -4.94 6.07 7.87
N ASN A 185 -6.11 6.10 7.23
CA ASN A 185 -6.43 5.35 6.02
C ASN A 185 -7.25 6.22 5.06
N LEU A 186 -6.81 7.45 4.77
CA LEU A 186 -7.61 8.45 4.08
C LEU A 186 -7.79 8.14 2.60
N PRO A 187 -9.00 7.81 2.11
CA PRO A 187 -9.26 7.66 0.68
C PRO A 187 -9.23 9.00 -0.03
N LEU A 188 -8.39 9.13 -1.05
CA LEU A 188 -8.29 10.32 -1.89
C LEU A 188 -8.63 9.96 -3.33
N HIS A 189 -9.82 10.36 -3.78
CA HIS A 189 -10.38 10.00 -5.07
C HIS A 189 -9.82 10.86 -6.20
N ALA A 190 -9.90 10.38 -7.45
CA ALA A 190 -9.32 11.05 -8.61
C ALA A 190 -9.73 12.53 -8.73
N ASP A 191 -11.01 12.85 -8.55
CA ASP A 191 -11.52 14.23 -8.59
C ASP A 191 -10.99 15.11 -7.44
N GLN A 192 -10.76 14.52 -6.28
CA GLN A 192 -10.16 15.23 -5.14
C GLN A 192 -8.68 15.49 -5.40
N MET A 193 -7.96 14.52 -5.96
CA MET A 193 -6.55 14.67 -6.35
C MET A 193 -6.37 15.73 -7.45
N GLU A 194 -7.27 15.78 -8.43
CA GLU A 194 -7.30 16.84 -9.45
C GLU A 194 -7.48 18.23 -8.80
N SER A 195 -8.40 18.36 -7.84
CA SER A 195 -8.62 19.64 -7.13
C SER A 195 -7.45 20.08 -6.25
N LEU A 196 -6.56 19.16 -5.92
CA LEU A 196 -5.32 19.38 -5.17
C LEU A 196 -4.10 19.57 -6.07
N ASP A 197 -4.30 19.57 -7.40
CA ASP A 197 -3.24 19.67 -8.40
C ASP A 197 -2.15 18.58 -8.23
N LEU A 198 -2.58 17.34 -7.96
CA LEU A 198 -1.69 16.19 -7.91
C LEU A 198 -1.45 15.61 -9.31
N ASP A 199 -0.27 15.02 -9.52
CA ASP A 199 0.09 14.40 -10.78
C ASP A 199 -0.42 12.95 -10.87
N LEU A 200 -1.72 12.81 -11.15
CA LEU A 200 -2.37 11.50 -11.30
C LEU A 200 -1.74 10.66 -12.43
N GLN A 201 -1.20 11.29 -13.48
CA GLN A 201 -0.53 10.56 -14.56
C GLN A 201 0.75 9.90 -14.05
N SER A 202 1.58 10.63 -13.30
CA SER A 202 2.77 10.05 -12.68
C SER A 202 2.45 8.95 -11.66
N TYR A 203 1.33 9.06 -10.92
CA TYR A 203 0.85 7.98 -10.05
C TYR A 203 0.41 6.74 -10.84
N ALA A 204 -0.34 6.93 -11.94
CA ALA A 204 -0.76 5.84 -12.81
C ALA A 204 0.43 5.09 -13.40
N LEU A 205 1.47 5.82 -13.85
CA LEU A 205 2.72 5.22 -14.34
C LEU A 205 3.41 4.36 -13.28
N ALA A 206 3.49 4.85 -12.03
CA ALA A 206 4.11 4.11 -10.93
C ALA A 206 3.34 2.84 -10.55
N MET A 207 2.00 2.91 -10.54
CA MET A 207 1.14 1.75 -10.32
C MET A 207 1.28 0.71 -11.45
N ALA A 208 1.37 1.16 -12.70
CA ALA A 208 1.56 0.29 -13.87
C ALA A 208 2.90 -0.46 -13.81
N ASP A 209 4.00 0.24 -13.51
CA ASP A 209 5.32 -0.36 -13.34
C ASP A 209 5.32 -1.42 -12.23
N THR A 210 4.63 -1.12 -11.13
CA THR A 210 4.56 -2.00 -9.97
C THR A 210 3.75 -3.25 -10.23
N LEU A 211 2.59 -3.12 -10.88
CA LEU A 211 1.82 -4.30 -11.28
C LEU A 211 2.55 -5.13 -12.33
N ALA A 212 3.24 -4.52 -13.30
CA ALA A 212 4.05 -5.28 -14.25
C ALA A 212 5.18 -6.06 -13.53
N PHE A 213 5.84 -5.44 -12.57
CA PHE A 213 6.82 -6.11 -11.71
C PHE A 213 6.20 -7.27 -10.92
N LEU A 214 5.11 -7.02 -10.18
CA LEU A 214 4.46 -8.02 -9.33
C LEU A 214 4.02 -9.24 -10.15
N HIS A 215 3.35 -9.01 -11.28
CA HIS A 215 2.85 -10.09 -12.12
C HIS A 215 3.99 -10.87 -12.79
N TRP A 216 4.97 -10.19 -13.40
CA TRP A 216 5.86 -10.86 -14.36
C TRP A 216 7.23 -11.22 -13.80
N SER A 217 7.74 -10.41 -12.86
CA SER A 217 9.01 -10.69 -12.18
C SER A 217 8.81 -11.39 -10.86
N ALA A 218 7.86 -10.91 -10.04
CA ALA A 218 7.55 -11.56 -8.78
C ALA A 218 6.63 -12.78 -8.97
N ARG A 219 5.88 -12.87 -10.07
CA ARG A 219 4.89 -13.95 -10.29
C ARG A 219 3.88 -14.01 -9.15
N VAL A 220 3.33 -12.85 -8.83
CA VAL A 220 2.34 -12.62 -7.76
C VAL A 220 1.12 -11.94 -8.38
N ASP A 221 -0.07 -12.36 -7.95
CA ASP A 221 -1.36 -11.86 -8.47
C ASP A 221 -1.77 -10.47 -7.97
N ALA A 222 -0.97 -9.88 -7.08
CA ALA A 222 -1.21 -8.60 -6.42
C ALA A 222 -2.57 -8.47 -5.71
N ASN A 223 -3.17 -9.59 -5.27
CA ASN A 223 -4.44 -9.56 -4.53
C ASN A 223 -4.29 -8.84 -3.20
N ASP A 224 -5.17 -7.86 -2.96
CA ASP A 224 -5.25 -6.98 -1.79
C ASP A 224 -4.03 -6.07 -1.56
N VAL A 225 -3.10 -5.97 -2.52
CA VAL A 225 -1.98 -5.02 -2.41
C VAL A 225 -2.53 -3.59 -2.35
N GLU A 226 -2.13 -2.89 -1.30
CA GLU A 226 -2.57 -1.52 -1.06
C GLU A 226 -1.51 -0.51 -1.47
N PHE A 227 -1.95 0.62 -2.02
CA PHE A 227 -1.09 1.74 -2.37
C PHE A 227 -1.35 2.91 -1.43
N VAL A 228 -0.30 3.53 -0.92
CA VAL A 228 -0.40 4.74 -0.09
C VAL A 228 0.59 5.81 -0.50
N LEU A 229 0.21 7.07 -0.38
CA LEU A 229 1.11 8.21 -0.40
C LEU A 229 1.47 8.55 1.04
N ALA A 230 2.77 8.73 1.28
CA ALA A 230 3.32 9.04 2.58
C ALA A 230 4.63 9.83 2.42
N GLN A 231 5.25 10.25 3.53
CA GLN A 231 6.59 10.83 3.43
C GLN A 231 7.58 9.79 2.88
N GLY A 232 8.61 10.27 2.19
CA GLY A 232 9.70 9.43 1.74
C GLY A 232 10.57 8.95 2.91
N ARG A 233 11.37 7.93 2.64
CA ARG A 233 12.36 7.42 3.60
C ARG A 233 13.34 8.57 3.97
N PRO A 234 13.56 8.89 5.25
CA PRO A 234 14.46 9.98 5.63
C PRO A 234 15.89 9.79 5.09
N HIS A 235 16.49 10.86 4.56
CA HIS A 235 17.82 10.85 3.93
C HIS A 235 18.98 10.33 4.82
N ALA A 236 18.79 10.23 6.13
CA ALA A 236 19.80 9.73 7.06
C ALA A 236 20.13 8.22 6.91
N THR A 237 19.34 7.47 6.12
CA THR A 237 19.59 6.04 5.84
C THR A 237 20.21 5.78 4.47
N LEU A 238 20.98 6.72 3.92
CA LEU A 238 21.79 6.50 2.71
C LEU A 238 22.97 5.58 3.03
N ASP A 239 22.70 4.31 3.32
CA ASP A 239 23.60 3.28 2.86
C ASP A 239 23.52 3.30 1.33
N ALA A 240 24.67 3.43 0.68
CA ALA A 240 24.81 3.36 -0.77
C ALA A 240 24.32 2.02 -1.39
N GLN A 241 23.80 1.11 -0.55
CA GLN A 241 23.21 -0.19 -0.90
C GLN A 241 21.72 -0.32 -0.52
N ALA A 242 21.01 0.76 -0.19
CA ALA A 242 19.56 0.70 0.09
C ALA A 242 18.78 0.24 -1.16
N THR A 243 18.65 -1.07 -1.31
CA THR A 243 17.98 -1.78 -2.41
C THR A 243 16.45 -1.72 -2.29
N SER A 244 15.91 -0.51 -2.14
CA SER A 244 14.48 -0.25 -2.29
C SER A 244 14.30 0.80 -3.36
N SER A 245 14.15 0.34 -4.60
CA SER A 245 14.02 1.12 -5.82
C SER A 245 12.84 2.10 -5.73
N GLY A 246 13.11 3.29 -5.21
CA GLY A 246 12.19 4.41 -5.06
C GLY A 246 13.00 5.69 -5.21
N SER A 247 13.66 5.89 -6.35
CA SER A 247 14.72 6.90 -6.49
C SER A 247 14.21 8.34 -6.63
N ALA A 248 12.92 8.54 -6.88
CA ALA A 248 12.35 9.86 -7.15
C ALA A 248 11.06 10.06 -6.36
N ASP A 249 11.15 10.89 -5.31
CA ASP A 249 9.98 11.43 -4.65
C ASP A 249 9.11 12.22 -5.64
N PHE A 250 7.81 12.11 -5.44
CA PHE A 250 6.84 13.01 -6.04
C PHE A 250 6.88 14.34 -5.29
N ARG A 251 6.57 15.42 -6.00
CA ARG A 251 6.43 16.75 -5.42
C ARG A 251 5.14 17.39 -5.89
N SER A 252 4.35 17.90 -4.97
CA SER A 252 3.18 18.72 -5.27
C SER A 252 3.06 19.87 -4.27
N GLY A 253 2.31 20.92 -4.63
CA GLY A 253 2.02 22.02 -3.72
C GLY A 253 1.21 21.57 -2.49
N ALA A 254 0.32 20.58 -2.66
CA ALA A 254 -0.55 20.10 -1.59
C ALA A 254 0.12 19.11 -0.62
N LEU A 255 0.92 18.17 -1.11
CA LEU A 255 1.52 17.11 -0.29
C LEU A 255 3.01 17.33 0.01
N GLY A 256 3.65 18.32 -0.63
CA GLY A 256 5.11 18.49 -0.55
C GLY A 256 5.86 17.33 -1.20
N SER A 257 7.06 17.03 -0.71
CA SER A 257 7.83 15.84 -1.11
C SER A 257 7.19 14.60 -0.48
N HIS A 258 6.86 13.60 -1.29
CA HIS A 258 6.20 12.37 -0.84
C HIS A 258 6.53 11.20 -1.76
N SER A 259 6.36 9.98 -1.27
CA SER A 259 6.59 8.76 -2.04
C SER A 259 5.32 7.92 -2.08
N MET A 260 5.22 7.06 -3.10
CA MET A 260 4.20 6.02 -3.14
C MET A 260 4.77 4.75 -2.51
N TRP A 261 4.03 4.14 -1.61
CA TRP A 261 4.38 2.90 -0.94
C TRP A 261 3.38 1.80 -1.30
N ILE A 262 3.84 0.56 -1.31
CA ILE A 262 2.95 -0.62 -1.32
C ILE A 262 3.06 -1.40 -0.01
N LEU A 263 1.92 -1.90 0.46
CA LEU A 263 1.83 -2.74 1.67
C LEU A 263 0.67 -3.74 1.55
N ASP A 264 0.51 -4.55 2.60
CA ASP A 264 -0.50 -5.61 2.74
C ASP A 264 -0.36 -6.71 1.68
N PHE A 265 0.50 -7.69 1.97
CA PHE A 265 0.75 -8.85 1.09
C PHE A 265 0.06 -10.13 1.57
N ASP A 266 -0.80 -10.03 2.58
CA ASP A 266 -1.45 -11.15 3.27
C ASP A 266 -2.44 -11.93 2.39
N CYS A 267 -2.99 -11.30 1.35
CA CYS A 267 -3.89 -11.94 0.38
C CYS A 267 -3.22 -12.32 -0.94
N CYS A 268 -1.98 -11.89 -1.16
CA CYS A 268 -1.22 -12.15 -2.38
C CYS A 268 -0.97 -13.64 -2.54
N ARG A 269 -0.99 -14.13 -3.79
CA ARG A 269 -0.62 -15.52 -4.09
C ARG A 269 0.33 -15.58 -5.26
N ARG A 270 1.09 -16.67 -5.31
CA ARG A 270 1.89 -17.02 -6.49
C ARG A 270 0.97 -17.20 -7.69
N MET A 271 1.48 -16.84 -8.85
CA MET A 271 0.78 -16.86 -10.12
C MET A 271 1.61 -17.63 -11.15
N SER A 272 0.95 -18.45 -11.96
CA SER A 272 1.56 -19.13 -13.11
C SER A 272 1.77 -18.16 -14.28
N MET A 273 2.68 -18.49 -15.19
CA MET A 273 2.94 -17.70 -16.41
C MET A 273 2.16 -18.30 -17.59
N ASP A 274 0.83 -18.36 -17.43
CA ASP A 274 -0.14 -18.89 -18.40
C ASP A 274 -1.52 -18.23 -18.23
N GLU A 275 -2.52 -18.70 -18.98
CA GLU A 275 -3.90 -18.20 -18.91
C GLU A 275 -4.55 -18.30 -17.53
N ALA A 276 -4.18 -19.31 -16.71
CA ALA A 276 -4.72 -19.43 -15.36
C ALA A 276 -4.20 -18.30 -14.47
N GLY A 277 -2.91 -17.98 -14.61
CA GLY A 277 -2.30 -16.84 -13.94
C GLY A 277 -2.92 -15.51 -14.37
N VAL A 278 -3.15 -15.31 -15.67
CA VAL A 278 -3.83 -14.12 -16.19
C VAL A 278 -5.23 -13.95 -15.60
N LYS A 279 -6.02 -15.02 -15.51
CA LYS A 279 -7.34 -14.99 -14.86
C LYS A 279 -7.25 -14.63 -13.38
N GLN A 280 -6.26 -15.18 -12.67
CA GLN A 280 -6.01 -14.88 -11.26
C GLN A 280 -5.68 -13.39 -11.06
N ALA A 281 -4.74 -12.83 -11.82
CA ALA A 281 -4.39 -11.40 -11.78
C ALA A 281 -5.59 -10.50 -12.14
N CYS A 282 -6.38 -10.88 -13.15
CA CYS A 282 -7.57 -10.12 -13.53
C CYS A 282 -8.61 -10.09 -12.39
N LYS A 283 -8.82 -11.22 -11.71
CA LYS A 283 -9.71 -11.27 -10.53
C LYS A 283 -9.21 -10.35 -9.42
N SER A 284 -7.92 -10.37 -9.12
CA SER A 284 -7.29 -9.49 -8.13
C SER A 284 -7.47 -8.01 -8.49
N PHE A 285 -7.24 -7.63 -9.75
CA PHE A 285 -7.40 -6.25 -10.23
C PHE A 285 -8.78 -5.66 -9.87
N TRP A 286 -9.85 -6.45 -10.04
CA TRP A 286 -11.20 -5.99 -9.75
C TRP A 286 -11.61 -6.10 -8.28
N ARG A 287 -11.10 -7.10 -7.56
CA ARG A 287 -11.34 -7.32 -6.12
C ARG A 287 -10.70 -6.23 -5.27
N ASN A 288 -9.51 -5.78 -5.68
CA ASN A 288 -8.78 -4.74 -4.99
C ASN A 288 -9.60 -3.44 -4.92
N ASP A 289 -9.32 -2.65 -3.89
CA ASP A 289 -9.78 -1.27 -3.86
C ASP A 289 -9.33 -0.52 -5.11
N PRO A 290 -10.05 0.54 -5.53
CA PRO A 290 -9.90 1.16 -6.84
C PRO A 290 -8.67 2.06 -6.94
N TYR A 291 -7.49 1.57 -6.54
CA TYR A 291 -6.21 2.24 -6.68
C TYR A 291 -5.92 2.53 -8.15
N TYR A 292 -6.03 1.50 -9.00
CA TYR A 292 -5.69 1.57 -10.42
C TYR A 292 -6.76 2.32 -11.22
N PRO A 293 -6.37 3.09 -12.26
CA PRO A 293 -7.29 3.54 -13.29
C PRO A 293 -8.09 2.36 -13.86
N ARG A 294 -9.35 2.59 -14.26
CA ARG A 294 -10.25 1.55 -14.76
C ARG A 294 -10.68 1.85 -16.19
N PRO A 295 -10.82 0.83 -17.06
CA PRO A 295 -11.27 1.04 -18.44
C PRO A 295 -12.71 1.51 -18.52
N GLY A 296 -13.01 2.23 -19.60
CA GLY A 296 -14.39 2.50 -20.04
C GLY A 296 -15.15 3.57 -19.24
N SER A 297 -14.46 4.44 -18.50
CA SER A 297 -15.08 5.63 -17.92
C SER A 297 -15.60 6.56 -19.03
N ASP A 298 -16.72 7.25 -18.81
CA ASP A 298 -17.22 8.30 -19.72
C ASP A 298 -16.48 9.64 -19.50
N ASN A 299 -15.71 9.75 -18.42
CA ASN A 299 -14.92 10.93 -18.13
C ASN A 299 -13.60 10.90 -18.93
N LYS A 300 -13.31 11.97 -19.69
CA LYS A 300 -12.12 12.08 -20.53
C LYS A 300 -10.79 11.98 -19.76
N ASN A 301 -10.73 12.51 -18.54
CA ASN A 301 -9.52 12.41 -17.72
C ASN A 301 -9.29 10.97 -17.27
N ASP A 302 -10.35 10.25 -16.88
CA ASP A 302 -10.25 8.84 -16.48
C ASP A 302 -9.86 7.95 -17.66
N GLN A 303 -10.40 8.20 -18.85
CA GLN A 303 -9.98 7.52 -20.08
C GLN A 303 -8.48 7.72 -20.32
N ARG A 304 -8.01 8.97 -20.22
CA ARG A 304 -6.59 9.29 -20.35
C ARG A 304 -5.74 8.60 -19.28
N LEU A 305 -6.20 8.53 -18.02
CA LEU A 305 -5.48 7.83 -16.96
C LEU A 305 -5.40 6.32 -17.24
N TRP A 306 -6.47 5.72 -17.75
CA TRP A 306 -6.45 4.33 -18.20
C TRP A 306 -5.47 4.13 -19.35
N ASP A 307 -5.46 5.00 -20.36
CA ASP A 307 -4.55 4.94 -21.51
C ASP A 307 -3.08 5.01 -21.09
N VAL A 308 -2.76 5.94 -20.18
CA VAL A 308 -1.42 6.07 -19.59
C VAL A 308 -1.03 4.81 -18.82
N PHE A 309 -1.94 4.30 -17.99
CA PHE A 309 -1.71 3.09 -17.20
C PHE A 309 -1.48 1.86 -18.10
N GLN A 310 -2.38 1.58 -19.05
CA GLN A 310 -2.29 0.40 -19.91
C GLN A 310 -1.05 0.46 -20.80
N GLY A 311 -0.75 1.62 -21.39
CA GLY A 311 0.42 1.79 -22.26
C GLY A 311 1.71 1.53 -21.49
N ARG A 312 1.82 2.10 -20.29
CA ARG A 312 2.98 1.89 -19.42
C ARG A 312 3.09 0.46 -18.91
N PHE A 313 1.97 -0.15 -18.52
CA PHE A 313 1.95 -1.53 -18.06
C PHE A 313 2.48 -2.47 -19.14
N LEU A 314 2.01 -2.33 -20.38
CA LEU A 314 2.45 -3.14 -21.51
C LEU A 314 3.92 -2.88 -21.88
N GLU A 315 4.36 -1.62 -21.91
CA GLU A 315 5.77 -1.24 -22.14
C GLU A 315 6.71 -1.92 -21.13
N THR A 316 6.43 -1.74 -19.83
CA THR A 316 7.26 -2.30 -18.76
C THR A 316 7.19 -3.82 -18.75
N SER A 317 6.02 -4.41 -18.99
CA SER A 317 5.88 -5.87 -19.11
C SER A 317 6.71 -6.44 -20.25
N GLY A 318 6.72 -5.79 -21.42
CA GLY A 318 7.54 -6.19 -22.57
C GLY A 318 9.03 -6.21 -22.26
N ARG A 319 9.52 -5.20 -21.52
CA ARG A 319 10.91 -5.16 -21.05
C ARG A 319 11.22 -6.24 -20.03
N LEU A 320 10.33 -6.50 -19.08
CA LEU A 320 10.55 -7.54 -18.07
C LEU A 320 10.61 -8.94 -18.72
N LEU A 321 9.77 -9.20 -19.72
CA LEU A 321 9.61 -10.50 -20.40
C LEU A 321 10.45 -10.68 -21.68
N GLU A 322 11.34 -9.76 -22.04
CA GLU A 322 12.25 -9.95 -23.18
C GLU A 322 13.09 -11.25 -23.03
N GLY A 323 13.22 -12.02 -24.11
CA GLY A 323 13.89 -13.33 -24.08
C GLY A 323 13.05 -14.50 -23.54
N GLU A 324 11.86 -14.24 -22.99
CA GLU A 324 10.88 -15.30 -22.69
C GLU A 324 10.23 -15.83 -23.98
N ARG A 325 9.61 -17.01 -23.89
CA ARG A 325 8.85 -17.60 -25.00
C ARG A 325 7.70 -16.69 -25.42
N GLU A 326 7.37 -16.70 -26.70
CA GLU A 326 6.33 -15.83 -27.27
C GLU A 326 4.96 -15.98 -26.57
N ALA A 327 4.58 -17.21 -26.20
CA ALA A 327 3.36 -17.47 -25.43
C ALA A 327 3.33 -16.72 -24.08
N VAL A 328 4.47 -16.54 -23.41
CA VAL A 328 4.59 -15.79 -22.15
C VAL A 328 4.56 -14.28 -22.42
N ARG A 329 5.20 -13.83 -23.51
CA ARG A 329 5.26 -12.42 -23.90
C ARG A 329 3.89 -11.84 -24.28
N GLN A 330 2.93 -12.67 -24.64
CA GLN A 330 1.55 -12.27 -24.97
C GLN A 330 0.64 -12.12 -23.74
N LEU A 331 1.01 -12.67 -22.57
CA LEU A 331 0.20 -12.62 -21.36
C LEU A 331 -0.16 -11.20 -20.86
N PRO A 332 0.72 -10.18 -20.95
CA PRO A 332 0.37 -8.83 -20.54
C PRO A 332 -0.77 -8.23 -21.39
N GLN A 333 -0.71 -8.44 -22.71
CA GLN A 333 -1.77 -8.01 -23.62
C GLN A 333 -3.08 -8.74 -23.31
N ARG A 334 -3.00 -10.05 -23.08
CA ARG A 334 -4.15 -10.87 -22.70
C ARG A 334 -4.80 -10.40 -21.39
N LEU A 335 -4.00 -10.01 -20.41
CA LEU A 335 -4.49 -9.47 -19.14
C LEU A 335 -5.26 -8.15 -19.33
N ILE A 336 -4.71 -7.20 -20.10
CA ILE A 336 -5.39 -5.92 -20.38
C ILE A 336 -6.72 -6.14 -21.11
N GLU A 337 -6.74 -7.03 -22.11
CA GLU A 337 -7.96 -7.41 -22.81
C GLU A 337 -9.00 -8.04 -21.87
N LEU A 338 -8.56 -8.97 -21.03
CA LEU A 338 -9.45 -9.65 -20.09
C LEU A 338 -10.02 -8.68 -19.05
N ILE A 339 -9.22 -7.72 -18.56
CA ILE A 339 -9.71 -6.64 -17.68
C ILE A 339 -10.79 -5.84 -18.41
N GLY A 340 -10.56 -5.45 -19.67
CA GLY A 340 -11.56 -4.73 -20.47
C GLY A 340 -12.88 -5.51 -20.65
N GLN A 341 -12.78 -6.81 -20.96
CA GLN A 341 -13.93 -7.70 -21.18
C GLN A 341 -14.74 -7.99 -19.91
N THR A 342 -14.08 -8.04 -18.76
CA THR A 342 -14.70 -8.41 -17.46
C THR A 342 -15.20 -7.23 -16.65
N ARG A 343 -15.17 -6.02 -17.23
CA ARG A 343 -15.70 -4.81 -16.59
C ARG A 343 -17.15 -5.04 -16.15
N GLY A 344 -17.43 -4.74 -14.87
CA GLY A 344 -18.78 -4.84 -14.30
C GLY A 344 -19.21 -6.26 -13.93
N MET A 345 -18.40 -7.29 -14.23
CA MET A 345 -18.67 -8.66 -13.79
C MET A 345 -18.28 -8.90 -12.33
N PHE A 346 -17.22 -8.21 -11.87
CA PHE A 346 -16.70 -8.33 -10.52
C PHE A 346 -17.11 -7.11 -9.68
N SER A 347 -18.27 -7.19 -9.04
CA SER A 347 -18.67 -6.24 -7.98
C SER A 347 -18.53 -6.91 -6.62
N LYS A 348 -18.02 -6.19 -5.61
CA LYS A 348 -17.89 -6.72 -4.23
C LYS A 348 -19.26 -7.27 -3.79
N GLY A 349 -19.37 -8.60 -3.65
CA GLY A 349 -20.59 -9.30 -3.21
C GLY A 349 -21.26 -10.24 -4.22
N THR A 350 -20.72 -10.42 -5.45
CA THR A 350 -21.34 -11.28 -6.48
C THR A 350 -20.50 -12.47 -6.95
N ASP A 351 -19.54 -12.95 -6.17
CA ASP A 351 -18.84 -14.18 -6.53
C ASP A 351 -19.71 -15.40 -6.16
N ILE A 352 -20.48 -15.89 -7.15
CA ILE A 352 -20.65 -17.33 -7.35
C ILE A 352 -19.32 -17.80 -7.98
N TRP A 353 -18.78 -18.91 -7.46
CA TRP A 353 -17.56 -19.67 -7.81
C TRP A 353 -16.47 -19.65 -6.72
#